data_AF-M7P5D6-F1
#
_entry.id   AF-M7P5D6-F1
#
_cell.length_a   1.000
_cell.length_b   1.000
_cell.length_c   1.000
_cell.angle_alpha   90.00
_cell.angle_beta   90.00
_cell.angle_gamma   90.00
#
_symmetry.space_group_name_H-M   'P 1'
#
loop_
_entity.id
_entity.type
_entity.pdbx_description
1 polymer ?
#
loop_
_entity_poly.entity_id
_entity_poly.type
_entity_poly.pdbx_seq_one_letter_code
_entity_poly.pdbx_strand_id
1 'polypeptide(L)'
;MSHKVLFVIPVLMFLKSHSALPLEKPLFFVVSLLISTFFKEILIYMNDDRLNLPLISRLILYTSVSSFLSFTLGSIVGGKKSGLRFLVENAHRLPQTVQGWYFYHKTKNYYVMLGGIKVGLKYAFRTSLWVNIYLGMEYILDYVRKCIDAGNTVLASVLSGLIFSYVHQFSYTMTLRIFYLTSSLGLINGVLQDILRYRNGQYVWYLQTRR
;
A
#
# COMPACT_ATOMS: atom_id res chain seq x y z
N MET A 1 27.55 -19.82 11.14
CA MET A 1 27.48 -18.52 10.43
C MET A 1 26.29 -18.54 9.49
N SER A 2 25.41 -17.54 9.36
CA SER A 2 24.83 -16.60 10.32
C SER A 2 23.61 -15.98 9.63
N HIS A 3 22.53 -15.74 10.39
CA HIS A 3 21.43 -14.79 10.12
C HIS A 3 20.48 -14.98 8.91
N LYS A 4 19.49 -15.90 9.01
CA LYS A 4 18.20 -15.76 8.29
C LYS A 4 16.95 -16.23 9.08
N VAL A 5 17.00 -16.20 10.42
CA VAL A 5 15.86 -16.64 11.28
C VAL A 5 15.23 -15.47 12.07
N LEU A 6 15.69 -14.23 11.91
CA LEU A 6 15.35 -13.16 12.85
C LEU A 6 14.00 -12.43 12.63
N PHE A 7 13.22 -12.73 11.58
CA PHE A 7 11.98 -12.00 11.30
C PHE A 7 10.69 -12.68 11.80
N VAL A 8 10.74 -13.90 12.32
CA VAL A 8 9.54 -14.64 12.77
C VAL A 8 9.29 -14.50 14.27
N ILE A 9 10.31 -14.14 15.05
CA ILE A 9 10.25 -14.09 16.52
C ILE A 9 9.42 -12.90 17.07
N PRO A 10 9.37 -11.71 16.45
CA PRO A 10 8.60 -10.59 17.03
C PRO A 10 7.09 -10.81 17.00
N VAL A 11 6.57 -11.53 15.99
CA VAL A 11 5.12 -11.78 15.82
C VAL A 11 4.64 -12.89 16.78
N LEU A 12 5.46 -13.91 17.00
CA LEU A 12 5.18 -14.98 17.96
C LEU A 12 5.21 -14.50 19.43
N MET A 13 6.03 -13.50 19.74
CA MET A 13 6.12 -12.93 21.09
C MET A 13 4.96 -11.98 21.40
N PHE A 14 4.43 -11.27 20.39
CA PHE A 14 3.28 -10.37 20.55
C PHE A 14 1.96 -11.13 20.80
N LEU A 15 1.81 -12.33 20.24
CA LEU A 15 0.61 -13.17 20.42
C LEU A 15 0.60 -13.98 21.73
N LYS A 16 1.72 -14.06 22.46
CA LYS A 16 1.77 -14.70 23.79
C LYS A 16 1.30 -13.78 24.92
N SER A 17 1.19 -12.47 24.65
CA SER A 17 0.88 -11.41 25.62
C SER A 17 -0.61 -11.27 25.96
N HIS A 18 -1.52 -11.92 25.23
CA HIS A 18 -2.96 -11.94 25.56
C HIS A 18 -3.44 -13.38 25.77
N SER A 19 -2.97 -13.99 26.87
CA SER A 19 -3.44 -15.28 27.34
C SER A 19 -4.28 -15.11 28.61
N ALA A 20 -5.55 -14.77 28.42
CA ALA A 20 -6.53 -14.74 29.52
C ALA A 20 -7.93 -15.18 29.08
N LEU A 21 -8.04 -16.24 28.26
CA LEU A 21 -9.29 -16.99 28.07
C LEU A 21 -8.96 -18.48 27.89
N PRO A 22 -9.40 -19.38 28.80
CA PRO A 22 -9.10 -20.80 28.74
C PRO A 22 -10.27 -21.56 28.12
N LEU A 23 -10.32 -21.65 26.79
CA LEU A 23 -11.03 -22.69 26.02
C LEU A 23 -10.60 -22.50 24.54
N GLU A 24 -10.46 -23.58 23.77
CA GLU A 24 -10.14 -23.58 22.31
C GLU A 24 -8.67 -23.70 21.84
N LYS A 25 -7.84 -24.46 22.57
CA LYS A 25 -6.49 -24.82 22.08
C LYS A 25 -6.43 -25.73 20.83
N PRO A 26 -7.38 -26.64 20.52
CA PRO A 26 -7.29 -27.43 19.29
C PRO A 26 -7.77 -26.67 18.05
N LEU A 27 -8.77 -25.79 18.18
CA LEU A 27 -9.30 -25.01 17.06
C LEU A 27 -8.26 -23.99 16.56
N PHE A 28 -7.56 -23.33 17.49
CA PHE A 28 -6.48 -22.39 17.13
C PHE A 28 -5.30 -23.09 16.46
N PHE A 29 -4.98 -24.33 16.86
CA PHE A 29 -3.93 -25.13 16.24
C PHE A 29 -4.30 -25.59 14.82
N VAL A 30 -5.55 -26.00 14.60
CA VAL A 30 -6.06 -26.40 13.27
C VAL A 30 -6.21 -25.20 12.32
N VAL A 31 -6.70 -24.05 12.82
CA VAL A 31 -6.78 -22.80 12.05
C VAL A 31 -5.39 -22.25 11.74
N SER A 32 -4.43 -22.35 12.67
CA SER A 32 -3.02 -22.01 12.42
C SER A 32 -2.36 -22.94 11.41
N LEU A 33 -2.70 -24.24 11.42
CA LEU A 33 -2.19 -25.20 10.44
C LEU A 33 -2.77 -24.94 9.05
N LEU A 34 -4.07 -24.68 8.95
CA LEU A 34 -4.76 -24.32 7.70
C LEU A 34 -4.23 -23.01 7.11
N ILE A 35 -4.01 -21.99 7.94
CA ILE A 35 -3.40 -20.74 7.51
C ILE A 35 -1.95 -21.00 7.05
N SER A 36 -1.19 -21.85 7.74
CA SER A 36 0.18 -22.22 7.37
C SER A 36 0.26 -23.04 6.07
N THR A 37 -0.66 -23.96 5.81
CA THR A 37 -0.68 -24.78 4.60
C THR A 37 -1.17 -23.97 3.41
N PHE A 38 -2.18 -23.12 3.61
CA PHE A 38 -2.64 -22.15 2.63
C PHE A 38 -1.54 -21.14 2.26
N PHE A 39 -0.78 -20.66 3.26
CA PHE A 39 0.38 -19.80 3.01
C PHE A 39 1.52 -20.53 2.27
N LYS A 40 1.70 -21.84 2.52
CA LYS A 40 2.69 -22.68 1.84
C LYS A 40 2.34 -22.93 0.38
N GLU A 41 1.07 -23.20 0.07
CA GLU A 41 0.59 -23.37 -1.30
C GLU A 41 0.67 -22.04 -2.08
N ILE A 42 0.34 -20.92 -1.43
CA ILE A 42 0.59 -19.58 -1.99
C ILE A 42 2.08 -19.37 -2.24
N LEU A 43 2.98 -19.75 -1.31
CA LEU A 43 4.44 -19.67 -1.46
C LEU A 43 4.99 -20.51 -2.62
N ILE A 44 4.42 -21.69 -2.86
CA ILE A 44 4.83 -22.59 -3.96
C ILE A 44 4.39 -22.03 -5.33
N TYR A 45 3.27 -21.30 -5.38
CA TYR A 45 2.81 -20.58 -6.56
C TYR A 45 3.44 -19.17 -6.71
N MET A 46 4.39 -18.77 -5.83
CA MET A 46 5.17 -17.52 -5.97
C MET A 46 6.28 -17.60 -7.03
N ASN A 47 6.27 -18.59 -7.92
CA ASN A 47 7.31 -18.82 -8.93
C ASN A 47 6.93 -18.27 -10.34
N ASP A 48 5.71 -17.76 -10.51
CA ASP A 48 5.25 -17.10 -11.74
C ASP A 48 5.60 -15.60 -11.70
N ASP A 49 6.85 -15.28 -12.04
CA ASP A 49 7.38 -13.92 -11.83
C ASP A 49 7.06 -12.97 -13.00
N ARG A 50 6.05 -12.11 -12.82
CA ARG A 50 5.71 -11.00 -13.75
C ARG A 50 6.87 -10.08 -14.13
N LEU A 51 7.95 -10.03 -13.35
CA LEU A 51 9.10 -9.12 -13.54
C LEU A 51 10.44 -9.77 -13.13
N ASN A 52 10.53 -11.12 -13.13
CA ASN A 52 11.65 -11.87 -12.54
C ASN A 52 11.91 -11.52 -11.05
N LEU A 53 10.85 -11.11 -10.34
CA LEU A 53 10.88 -10.79 -8.92
C LEU A 53 9.82 -11.63 -8.22
N PRO A 54 10.19 -12.35 -7.13
CA PRO A 54 9.23 -13.12 -6.37
C PRO A 54 8.19 -12.19 -5.72
N LEU A 55 6.96 -12.71 -5.55
CA LEU A 55 5.80 -11.95 -5.08
C LEU A 55 6.07 -11.12 -3.82
N ILE A 56 6.74 -11.71 -2.83
CA ILE A 56 7.06 -11.03 -1.55
C ILE A 56 7.98 -9.83 -1.78
N SER A 57 9.03 -9.98 -2.60
CA SER A 57 9.94 -8.89 -2.93
C SER A 57 9.22 -7.76 -3.66
N ARG A 58 8.29 -8.11 -4.55
CA ARG A 58 7.45 -7.14 -5.26
C ARG A 58 6.54 -6.38 -4.30
N LEU A 59 5.87 -7.07 -3.38
CA LEU A 59 5.02 -6.42 -2.37
C LEU A 59 5.82 -5.44 -1.51
N ILE A 60 6.99 -5.84 -0.99
CA ILE A 60 7.85 -4.98 -0.18
C ILE A 60 8.31 -3.75 -0.97
N LEU A 61 8.74 -3.92 -2.22
CA LEU A 61 9.22 -2.82 -3.06
C LEU A 61 8.09 -1.82 -3.34
N TYR A 62 6.94 -2.30 -3.84
CA TYR A 62 5.82 -1.43 -4.21
C TYR A 62 5.23 -0.73 -2.99
N THR A 63 5.08 -1.43 -1.86
CA THR A 63 4.59 -0.82 -0.61
C THR A 63 5.57 0.21 -0.06
N SER A 64 6.88 -0.04 -0.10
CA SER A 64 7.88 0.91 0.40
C SER A 64 7.89 2.20 -0.43
N VAL A 65 7.93 2.08 -1.75
CA VAL A 65 7.95 3.23 -2.67
C VAL A 65 6.64 4.04 -2.56
N SER A 66 5.49 3.37 -2.59
CA SER A 66 4.20 4.05 -2.46
C SER A 66 4.01 4.70 -1.09
N SER A 67 4.46 4.05 -0.01
CA SER A 67 4.41 4.62 1.35
C SER A 67 5.26 5.88 1.44
N PHE A 68 6.47 5.87 0.87
CA PHE A 68 7.36 7.02 0.90
C PHE A 68 6.77 8.21 0.13
N LEU A 69 6.28 7.99 -1.09
CA LEU A 69 5.63 9.03 -1.89
C LEU A 69 4.36 9.57 -1.23
N SER A 70 3.59 8.69 -0.58
CA SER A 70 2.36 9.10 0.12
C SER A 70 2.68 9.84 1.42
N PHE A 71 3.78 9.47 2.10
CA PHE A 71 4.27 10.16 3.29
C PHE A 71 4.67 11.60 2.97
N THR A 72 5.41 11.82 1.88
CA THR A 72 5.85 13.17 1.47
C THR A 72 4.66 14.04 1.10
N LEU A 73 3.74 13.53 0.28
CA LEU A 73 2.50 14.23 -0.07
C LEU A 73 1.63 14.53 1.17
N GLY A 74 1.44 13.54 2.04
CA GLY A 74 0.69 13.71 3.28
C GLY A 74 1.33 14.70 4.24
N SER A 75 2.66 14.75 4.29
CA SER A 75 3.41 15.69 5.13
C SER A 75 3.26 17.13 4.68
N ILE A 76 3.27 17.38 3.36
CA ILE A 76 3.03 18.72 2.79
C ILE A 76 1.61 19.19 3.13
N VAL A 77 0.60 18.34 2.90
CA VAL A 77 -0.80 18.66 3.19
C VAL A 77 -1.03 18.87 4.69
N GLY A 78 -0.48 17.99 5.52
CA GLY A 78 -0.56 18.07 6.97
C GLY A 78 0.08 19.34 7.52
N GLY A 79 1.31 19.63 7.08
CA GLY A 79 2.07 20.81 7.48
C GLY A 79 1.35 22.12 7.12
N LYS A 80 0.80 22.21 5.91
CA LYS A 80 0.00 23.36 5.46
C LYS A 80 -1.23 23.55 6.36
N LYS A 81 -1.97 22.47 6.65
CA LYS A 81 -3.17 22.53 7.49
C LYS A 81 -2.85 22.94 8.93
N SER A 82 -1.81 22.37 9.54
CA SER A 82 -1.38 22.77 10.90
C SER A 82 -0.86 24.20 10.95
N GLY A 83 -0.17 24.66 9.90
CA GLY A 83 0.30 26.03 9.81
C GLY A 83 -0.85 27.03 9.77
N LEU A 84 -1.87 26.77 8.92
CA LEU A 84 -3.08 27.60 8.86
C LEU A 84 -3.84 27.60 10.18
N ARG A 85 -3.96 26.43 10.83
CA ARG A 85 -4.59 26.33 12.15
C ARG A 85 -3.87 27.16 13.20
N PHE A 86 -2.53 27.08 13.25
CA PHE A 86 -1.71 27.88 14.16
C PHE A 86 -1.90 29.38 13.93
N LEU A 87 -1.99 29.83 12.67
CA LEU A 87 -2.23 31.23 12.32
C LEU A 87 -3.60 31.72 12.81
N VAL A 88 -4.64 30.89 12.66
CA VAL A 88 -5.98 31.22 13.16
C VAL A 88 -6.00 31.30 14.68
N GLU A 89 -5.43 30.29 15.35
CA GLU A 89 -5.36 30.23 16.83
C GLU A 89 -4.57 31.41 17.41
N ASN A 90 -3.54 31.90 16.70
CA ASN A 90 -2.68 33.00 17.15
C ASN A 90 -2.95 34.32 16.43
N ALA A 91 -4.06 34.46 15.70
CA ALA A 91 -4.38 35.71 14.98
C ALA A 91 -4.44 36.93 15.93
N HIS A 92 -4.80 36.69 17.19
CA HIS A 92 -4.85 37.69 18.26
C HIS A 92 -3.52 37.88 19.01
N ARG A 93 -2.52 37.01 18.81
CA ARG A 93 -1.21 37.04 19.52
C ARG A 93 -0.07 37.24 18.53
N LEU A 94 -0.05 38.40 17.89
CA LEU A 94 1.03 38.78 17.00
C LEU A 94 2.25 39.24 17.82
N PRO A 95 3.47 38.80 17.49
CA PRO A 95 4.66 39.19 18.23
C PRO A 95 4.93 40.68 18.05
N GLN A 96 5.09 41.42 19.16
CA GLN A 96 5.46 42.84 19.15
C GLN A 96 6.94 43.09 19.49
N THR A 97 7.64 42.09 20.03
CA THR A 97 9.06 42.16 20.35
C THR A 97 9.87 41.20 19.46
N VAL A 98 11.16 41.52 19.24
CA VAL A 98 12.07 40.70 18.43
C VAL A 98 12.22 39.29 19.02
N GLN A 99 12.32 39.18 20.35
CA GLN A 99 12.39 37.89 21.04
C GLN A 99 11.08 37.09 20.90
N GLY A 100 9.93 37.76 21.00
CA GLY A 100 8.62 37.14 20.76
C GLY A 100 8.47 36.63 19.33
N TRP A 101 9.02 37.35 18.35
CA TRP A 101 9.00 36.93 16.94
C TRP A 101 9.75 35.61 16.72
N TYR A 102 10.91 35.44 17.35
CA TYR A 102 11.68 34.19 17.27
C TYR A 102 10.91 33.01 17.90
N PHE A 103 10.37 33.17 19.11
CA PHE A 103 9.62 32.10 19.77
C PHE A 103 8.33 31.75 19.04
N TYR A 104 7.66 32.74 18.43
CA TYR A 104 6.49 32.53 17.60
C TYR A 104 6.80 31.62 16.41
N HIS A 105 7.87 31.91 15.65
CA HIS A 105 8.25 31.13 14.47
C HIS A 105 8.79 29.75 14.84
N LYS A 106 9.57 29.65 15.93
CA LYS A 106 10.01 28.36 16.47
C LYS A 106 8.82 27.46 16.80
N THR A 107 7.84 27.99 17.53
CA THR A 107 6.62 27.28 17.91
C THR A 107 5.80 26.88 16.69
N LYS A 108 5.60 27.80 15.73
CA LYS A 108 4.93 27.52 14.46
C LYS A 108 5.57 26.36 13.72
N ASN A 109 6.90 26.34 13.62
CA ASN A 109 7.63 25.28 12.93
C ASN A 109 7.44 23.91 13.61
N TYR A 110 7.38 23.84 14.94
CA TYR A 110 7.08 22.59 15.65
C TYR A 110 5.67 22.07 15.33
N TYR A 111 4.65 22.94 15.36
CA TYR A 111 3.28 22.54 15.01
C TYR A 111 3.18 22.07 13.55
N VAL A 112 3.89 22.75 12.64
CA VAL A 112 3.95 22.37 11.22
C VAL A 112 4.63 21.03 11.01
N MET A 113 5.79 20.80 11.65
CA MET A 113 6.52 19.53 11.55
C MET A 113 5.70 18.37 12.13
N LEU A 114 5.12 18.55 13.33
CA LEU A 114 4.30 17.52 13.97
C LEU A 114 3.03 17.21 13.17
N GLY A 115 2.36 18.26 12.66
CA GLY A 115 1.20 18.11 11.78
C GLY A 115 1.55 17.39 10.47
N GLY A 116 2.71 17.70 9.89
CA GLY A 116 3.25 17.02 8.72
C GLY A 116 3.47 15.53 8.97
N ILE A 117 4.26 15.17 9.98
CA ILE A 117 4.58 13.76 10.28
C ILE A 117 3.31 12.96 10.59
N LYS A 118 2.39 13.49 11.40
CA LYS A 118 1.16 12.79 11.78
C LYS A 118 0.26 12.48 10.59
N VAL A 119 0.08 13.44 9.68
CA VAL A 119 -0.73 13.24 8.48
C VAL A 119 0.02 12.39 7.45
N GLY A 120 1.34 12.59 7.30
CA GLY A 120 2.21 11.79 6.44
C GLY A 120 2.13 10.30 6.76
N LEU A 121 2.32 9.91 8.03
CA LEU A 121 2.22 8.51 8.46
C LEU A 121 0.83 7.92 8.20
N LYS A 122 -0.23 8.70 8.45
CA LYS A 122 -1.61 8.27 8.18
C LYS A 122 -1.85 8.03 6.69
N TYR A 123 -1.30 8.87 5.82
CA TYR A 123 -1.42 8.70 4.37
C TYR A 123 -0.62 7.49 3.90
N ALA A 124 0.64 7.36 4.33
CA ALA A 124 1.49 6.22 3.99
C ALA A 124 0.88 4.87 4.37
N PHE A 125 0.32 4.75 5.58
CA PHE A 125 -0.33 3.52 6.03
C PHE A 125 -1.61 3.22 5.23
N ARG A 126 -2.43 4.23 4.94
CA ARG A 126 -3.66 4.03 4.16
C ARG A 126 -3.35 3.61 2.73
N THR A 127 -2.39 4.25 2.08
CA THR A 127 -2.07 3.94 0.68
C THR A 127 -1.36 2.61 0.54
N SER A 128 -0.50 2.21 1.48
CA SER A 128 0.15 0.90 1.44
C SER A 128 -0.84 -0.26 1.51
N LEU A 129 -1.90 -0.13 2.32
CA LEU A 129 -3.00 -1.09 2.36
C LEU A 129 -3.70 -1.21 1.00
N TRP A 130 -4.01 -0.08 0.35
CA TRP A 130 -4.65 -0.09 -0.97
C TRP A 130 -3.75 -0.66 -2.06
N VAL A 131 -2.45 -0.37 -2.03
CA VAL A 131 -1.47 -0.94 -2.96
C VAL A 131 -1.38 -2.46 -2.80
N ASN A 132 -1.40 -2.97 -1.56
CA ASN A 132 -1.43 -4.41 -1.30
C ASN A 132 -2.71 -5.07 -1.82
N ILE A 133 -3.88 -4.42 -1.66
CA ILE A 133 -5.14 -4.92 -2.22
C ILE A 133 -5.03 -5.02 -3.74
N TYR A 134 -4.54 -3.97 -4.41
CA TYR A 134 -4.34 -3.98 -5.86
C TYR A 134 -3.42 -5.12 -6.33
N LEU A 135 -2.25 -5.29 -5.70
CA LEU A 135 -1.29 -6.34 -6.05
C LEU A 135 -1.84 -7.74 -5.76
N GLY A 136 -2.64 -7.89 -4.70
CA GLY A 136 -3.34 -9.13 -4.39
C GLY A 136 -4.38 -9.49 -5.45
N MET A 137 -5.17 -8.51 -5.92
CA MET A 137 -6.16 -8.73 -6.98
C MET A 137 -5.49 -9.11 -8.31
N GLU A 138 -4.37 -8.47 -8.66
CA GLU A 138 -3.58 -8.82 -9.85
C GLU A 138 -3.09 -10.28 -9.76
N TYR A 139 -2.54 -10.68 -8.62
CA TYR A 139 -2.07 -12.05 -8.39
C TYR A 139 -3.21 -13.08 -8.47
N ILE A 140 -4.37 -12.79 -7.87
CA ILE A 140 -5.53 -13.69 -7.92
C ILE A 140 -6.01 -13.87 -9.37
N LEU A 141 -6.06 -12.80 -10.16
CA LEU A 141 -6.47 -12.88 -11.56
C LEU A 141 -5.48 -13.68 -12.42
N ASP A 142 -4.18 -13.50 -12.19
CA ASP A 142 -3.15 -14.29 -12.85
C ASP A 142 -3.23 -15.77 -12.48
N TYR A 143 -3.47 -16.08 -11.19
CA TYR A 143 -3.65 -17.44 -10.71
C TYR A 143 -4.86 -18.12 -11.38
N VAL A 144 -6.00 -17.42 -11.45
CA VAL A 144 -7.25 -17.96 -12.00
C VAL A 144 -7.15 -18.18 -13.51
N ARG A 145 -6.54 -17.23 -14.25
CA ARG A 145 -6.47 -17.30 -15.72
C ARG A 145 -5.24 -18.02 -16.25
N LYS A 146 -4.23 -18.27 -15.41
CA LYS A 146 -2.92 -18.84 -15.77
C LYS A 146 -2.25 -18.10 -16.95
N CYS A 147 -2.62 -16.84 -17.15
CA CYS A 147 -2.04 -15.96 -18.14
C CYS A 147 -1.64 -14.67 -17.43
N ILE A 148 -0.53 -14.10 -17.88
CA ILE A 148 0.03 -12.89 -17.31
C ILE A 148 -0.03 -11.84 -18.41
N ASP A 149 -1.00 -10.93 -18.31
CA ASP A 149 -1.33 -9.97 -19.37
C ASP A 149 -1.70 -8.59 -18.80
N ALA A 150 -1.57 -7.55 -19.63
CA ALA A 150 -2.12 -6.22 -19.37
C ALA A 150 -3.62 -6.25 -19.06
N GLY A 151 -4.39 -7.16 -19.65
CA GLY A 151 -5.83 -7.30 -19.37
C GLY A 151 -6.12 -7.62 -17.91
N ASN A 152 -5.31 -8.47 -17.28
CA ASN A 152 -5.46 -8.77 -15.85
C ASN A 152 -5.07 -7.57 -14.98
N THR A 153 -4.08 -6.79 -15.40
CA THR A 153 -3.68 -5.54 -14.71
C THR A 153 -4.83 -4.53 -14.69
N VAL A 154 -5.53 -4.38 -15.82
CA VAL A 154 -6.68 -3.48 -15.97
C VAL A 154 -7.85 -3.96 -15.13
N LEU A 155 -8.16 -5.26 -15.16
CA LEU A 155 -9.23 -5.82 -14.34
C LEU A 155 -8.91 -5.67 -12.85
N ALA A 156 -7.66 -5.92 -12.43
CA ALA A 156 -7.22 -5.72 -11.05
C ALA A 156 -7.37 -4.27 -10.60
N SER A 157 -6.98 -3.30 -11.44
CA SER A 157 -7.09 -1.88 -11.11
C SER A 157 -8.56 -1.47 -10.99
N VAL A 158 -9.41 -1.86 -11.93
CA VAL A 158 -10.84 -1.57 -11.90
C VAL A 158 -11.50 -2.18 -10.68
N LEU A 159 -11.25 -3.46 -10.39
CA LEU A 159 -11.81 -4.13 -9.21
C LEU A 159 -11.36 -3.46 -7.91
N SER A 160 -10.07 -3.11 -7.78
CA SER A 160 -9.56 -2.39 -6.61
C SER A 160 -10.22 -1.01 -6.46
N GLY A 161 -10.50 -0.31 -7.56
CA GLY A 161 -11.22 0.96 -7.58
C GLY A 161 -12.71 0.84 -7.23
N LEU A 162 -13.36 -0.25 -7.64
CA LEU A 162 -14.74 -0.53 -7.27
C LEU A 162 -14.85 -0.88 -5.78
N ILE A 163 -13.93 -1.69 -5.24
CA ILE A 163 -13.84 -1.97 -3.81
C ILE A 163 -13.63 -0.66 -3.02
N PHE A 164 -12.72 0.19 -3.48
CA PHE A 164 -12.49 1.51 -2.89
C PHE A 164 -13.76 2.37 -2.89
N SER A 165 -14.48 2.40 -4.00
CA SER A 165 -15.72 3.16 -4.14
C SER A 165 -16.84 2.65 -3.23
N TYR A 166 -16.95 1.33 -3.09
CA TYR A 166 -17.92 0.68 -2.20
C TYR A 166 -17.62 0.98 -0.74
N VAL A 167 -16.36 0.83 -0.31
CA VAL A 167 -15.92 1.10 1.07
C VAL A 167 -16.17 2.56 1.47
N HIS A 168 -16.04 3.49 0.52
CA HIS A 168 -16.25 4.93 0.76
C HIS A 168 -17.65 5.43 0.44
N GLN A 169 -18.58 4.55 0.05
CA GLN A 169 -19.98 4.89 -0.26
C GLN A 169 -20.13 6.09 -1.20
N PHE A 170 -19.34 6.09 -2.28
CA PHE A 170 -19.39 7.19 -3.25
C PHE A 170 -20.68 7.19 -4.09
N SER A 171 -21.06 8.38 -4.56
CA SER A 171 -22.18 8.54 -5.48
C SER A 171 -21.88 7.88 -6.83
N TYR A 172 -22.94 7.53 -7.56
CA TYR A 172 -22.83 6.89 -8.87
C TYR A 172 -21.90 7.64 -9.85
N THR A 173 -22.04 8.96 -9.92
CA THR A 173 -21.21 9.81 -10.80
C THR A 173 -19.73 9.78 -10.42
N MET A 174 -19.41 9.67 -9.13
CA MET A 174 -18.04 9.56 -8.64
C MET A 174 -17.46 8.16 -8.89
N THR A 175 -18.25 7.10 -8.70
CA THR A 175 -17.84 5.73 -9.03
C THR A 175 -17.52 5.58 -10.52
N LEU A 176 -18.30 6.19 -11.42
CA LEU A 176 -17.99 6.21 -12.85
C LEU A 176 -16.64 6.89 -13.16
N ARG A 177 -16.34 8.01 -12.50
CA ARG A 177 -15.04 8.69 -12.66
C ARG A 177 -13.89 7.80 -12.18
N ILE A 178 -14.07 7.12 -11.05
CA ILE A 178 -13.08 6.17 -10.52
C ILE A 178 -12.90 5.00 -11.48
N PHE A 179 -13.98 4.50 -12.07
CA PHE A 179 -13.92 3.45 -13.09
C PHE A 179 -13.08 3.87 -14.29
N TYR A 180 -13.34 5.04 -14.89
CA TYR A 180 -12.56 5.53 -16.03
C TYR A 180 -11.10 5.80 -15.67
N LEU A 181 -10.84 6.34 -14.49
CA LEU A 181 -9.49 6.61 -14.01
C LEU A 181 -8.69 5.33 -13.72
N THR A 182 -9.31 4.34 -13.07
CA THR A 182 -8.64 3.07 -12.77
C THR A 182 -8.46 2.21 -14.01
N SER A 183 -9.39 2.28 -14.97
CA SER A 183 -9.24 1.66 -16.28
C SER A 183 -8.07 2.26 -17.06
N SER A 184 -7.99 3.59 -17.18
CA SER A 184 -6.91 4.25 -17.92
C SER A 184 -5.54 4.05 -17.28
N LEU A 185 -5.43 4.19 -15.95
CA LEU A 185 -4.17 3.92 -15.24
C LEU A 185 -3.79 2.44 -15.29
N GLY A 186 -4.77 1.54 -15.21
CA GLY A 186 -4.56 0.10 -15.36
C GLY A 186 -4.01 -0.26 -16.73
N LEU A 187 -4.53 0.36 -17.79
CA LEU A 187 -4.05 0.17 -19.16
C LEU A 187 -2.60 0.65 -19.31
N ILE A 188 -2.31 1.87 -18.84
CA ILE A 188 -0.95 2.42 -18.89
C ILE A 188 0.02 1.51 -18.15
N ASN A 189 -0.32 1.09 -16.93
CA ASN A 189 0.54 0.22 -16.13
C ASN A 189 0.69 -1.18 -16.74
N GLY A 190 -0.39 -1.76 -17.26
CA GLY A 190 -0.37 -3.08 -17.90
C GLY A 190 0.51 -3.10 -19.14
N VAL A 191 0.36 -2.10 -20.03
CA VAL A 191 1.22 -1.96 -21.21
C VAL A 191 2.67 -1.75 -20.81
N LEU A 192 2.94 -0.92 -19.80
CA LEU A 192 4.31 -0.69 -19.32
C LEU A 192 4.93 -1.97 -18.74
N GLN A 193 4.17 -2.75 -17.96
CA GLN A 193 4.62 -4.05 -17.47
C GLN A 193 4.94 -4.99 -18.64
N ASP A 194 4.06 -5.11 -19.63
CA ASP A 194 4.27 -6.02 -20.76
C ASP A 194 5.45 -5.61 -21.64
N ILE A 195 5.71 -4.31 -21.82
CA ILE A 195 6.93 -3.81 -22.47
C ILE A 195 8.19 -4.22 -21.69
N LEU A 196 8.19 -4.06 -20.36
CA LEU A 196 9.33 -4.44 -19.53
C LEU A 196 9.56 -5.95 -19.55
N ARG A 197 8.48 -6.74 -19.56
CA ARG A 197 8.51 -8.20 -19.66
C ARG A 197 9.10 -8.65 -20.99
N TYR A 198 8.64 -8.05 -22.09
CA TYR A 198 9.16 -8.31 -23.42
C TYR A 198 10.67 -7.99 -23.50
N ARG A 199 11.10 -6.84 -22.95
CA ARG A 199 12.51 -6.46 -22.88
C ARG A 199 13.35 -7.44 -22.04
N ASN A 200 12.75 -8.04 -21.01
CA ASN A 200 13.39 -9.04 -20.15
C ASN A 200 13.37 -10.45 -20.76
N GLY A 201 12.87 -10.62 -21.99
CA GLY A 201 12.78 -11.91 -22.68
C GLY A 201 11.69 -12.84 -22.14
N GLN A 202 10.71 -12.31 -21.40
CA GLN A 202 9.61 -13.09 -20.85
C GLN A 202 8.49 -13.25 -21.90
N TYR A 203 7.77 -14.38 -21.82
CA TYR A 203 6.67 -14.69 -22.73
C TYR A 203 5.49 -13.72 -22.55
N VAL A 204 5.07 -13.10 -23.65
CA VAL A 204 3.87 -12.26 -23.75
C VAL A 204 3.02 -12.79 -24.91
N TRP A 205 1.83 -13.32 -24.60
CA TRP A 205 1.08 -14.16 -25.54
C TRP A 205 0.68 -13.47 -26.84
N TYR A 206 0.43 -12.16 -26.82
CA TYR A 206 0.00 -11.38 -27.98
C TYR A 206 1.14 -10.69 -28.74
N LEU A 207 2.37 -10.67 -28.19
CA LEU A 207 3.55 -10.14 -28.90
C LEU A 207 4.34 -11.24 -29.61
N GLN A 208 4.15 -12.50 -29.20
CA GLN A 208 4.88 -13.63 -29.76
C GLN A 208 4.14 -14.23 -30.96
N THR A 209 4.46 -13.76 -32.16
CA THR A 209 4.11 -14.49 -33.40
C THR A 209 4.89 -15.81 -33.41
N ARG A 210 4.16 -16.92 -33.49
CA ARG A 210 4.69 -18.30 -33.59
C ARG A 210 5.89 -18.32 -34.55
N ARG A 211 7.08 -18.59 -34.02
CA ARG A 211 8.29 -18.83 -34.82
C ARG A 211 8.71 -20.27 -34.60
#